data_AF-A0A0F9AWW7-F1
#
_entry.id   AF-A0A0F9AWW7-F1
#
_cell.length_a   1.000
_cell.length_b   1.000
_cell.length_c   1.000
_cell.angle_alpha   90.00
_cell.angle_beta   90.00
_cell.angle_gamma   90.00
#
_symmetry.space_group_name_H-M   'P 1'
#
loop_
_entity.id
_entity.type
_entity.pdbx_description
1 polymer ?
#
loop_
_entity_poly.entity_id
_entity_poly.type
_entity_poly.pdbx_seq_one_letter_code
_entity_poly.pdbx_strand_id
1 'polypeptide(L)'
;MIRMKYIIVDNGEWIAPVLFSEAIQHFEMANNVHGEVLSAGYVRFAPRGLECYGDSISLGLKSAPEEDSKMINKMLGVSDD
;
A
#
# COMPACT_ATOMS: atom_id res chain seq x y z
N MET A 1 -2.75 14.93 10.93
CA MET A 1 -1.86 13.78 10.62
C MET A 1 -2.23 13.33 9.22
N ILE A 2 -1.31 13.38 8.26
CA ILE A 2 -1.60 12.93 6.89
C ILE A 2 -1.67 11.40 6.93
N ARG A 3 -2.83 10.84 6.60
CA ARG A 3 -3.02 9.41 6.37
C ARG A 3 -3.10 9.20 4.87
N MET A 4 -2.41 8.18 4.40
CA MET A 4 -2.49 7.74 3.01
C MET A 4 -2.99 6.31 2.97
N LYS A 5 -3.49 5.90 1.82
CA LYS A 5 -3.88 4.53 1.53
C LYS A 5 -2.88 3.93 0.56
N TYR A 6 -2.82 2.61 0.54
CA TYR A 6 -2.06 1.89 -0.45
C TYR A 6 -2.80 0.63 -0.92
N ILE A 7 -2.38 0.14 -2.08
CA ILE A 7 -2.63 -1.21 -2.58
C ILE A 7 -1.31 -1.80 -3.08
N ILE A 8 -1.13 -3.11 -2.92
CA ILE A 8 -0.07 -3.87 -3.59
C ILE A 8 -0.68 -4.56 -4.80
N VAL A 9 -0.12 -4.31 -5.97
CA VAL A 9 -0.64 -4.81 -7.25
C VAL A 9 0.36 -5.78 -7.85
N ASP A 10 -0.13 -6.95 -8.26
CA ASP A 10 0.58 -7.91 -9.11
C ASP A 10 -0.03 -7.88 -10.50
N ASN A 11 0.73 -7.46 -11.50
CA ASN A 11 0.25 -7.43 -12.89
C ASN A 11 0.67 -8.67 -13.70
N GLY A 12 1.28 -9.68 -13.07
CA GLY A 12 1.82 -10.89 -13.69
C GLY A 12 3.29 -10.78 -14.14
N GLU A 13 3.86 -9.58 -14.19
CA GLU A 13 5.27 -9.34 -14.52
C GLU A 13 6.04 -8.74 -13.34
N TRP A 14 5.38 -7.89 -12.56
CA TRP A 14 5.93 -7.21 -11.41
C TRP A 14 4.89 -7.05 -10.31
N ILE A 15 5.41 -6.93 -9.08
CA ILE A 15 4.63 -6.60 -7.89
C ILE A 15 5.09 -5.24 -7.39
N ALA A 16 4.16 -4.29 -7.28
CA ALA A 16 4.49 -2.93 -6.85
C ALA A 16 3.39 -2.29 -5.99
N PRO A 17 3.78 -1.41 -5.05
CA PRO A 17 2.82 -0.61 -4.30
C PRO A 17 2.31 0.59 -5.09
N VAL A 18 1.04 0.94 -4.89
CA VAL A 18 0.44 2.21 -5.31
C VAL A 18 0.00 2.97 -4.07
N LEU A 19 0.59 4.15 -3.84
CA LEU A 19 0.28 5.04 -2.72
C LEU A 19 -0.65 6.16 -3.18
N PHE A 20 -1.70 6.44 -2.41
CA PHE A 20 -2.71 7.44 -2.80
C PHE A 20 -3.36 8.14 -1.61
N SER A 21 -4.04 9.25 -1.90
CA SER A 21 -4.73 10.08 -0.91
C SER A 21 -5.85 9.31 -0.21
N GLU A 22 -6.04 9.55 1.09
CA GLU A 22 -7.17 9.02 1.86
C GLU A 22 -8.54 9.40 1.26
N ALA A 23 -8.60 10.47 0.46
CA ALA A 23 -9.81 10.90 -0.24
C ALA A 23 -10.34 9.88 -1.26
N ILE A 24 -9.47 9.01 -1.79
CA ILE A 24 -9.84 7.97 -2.77
C ILE A 24 -10.12 6.67 -2.01
N GLN A 25 -11.18 5.95 -2.38
CA GLN A 25 -11.49 4.64 -1.79
C GLN A 25 -10.60 3.54 -2.39
N HIS A 26 -10.29 2.49 -1.63
CA HIS A 26 -9.46 1.39 -2.13
C HIS A 26 -10.07 0.72 -3.36
N PHE A 27 -11.38 0.52 -3.40
CA PHE A 27 -12.05 -0.07 -4.57
C PHE A 27 -11.96 0.82 -5.81
N GLU A 28 -11.99 2.15 -5.65
CA GLU A 28 -11.82 3.08 -6.76
C GLU A 28 -10.41 2.96 -7.34
N MET A 29 -9.38 2.94 -6.49
CA MET A 29 -8.00 2.77 -6.95
C MET A 29 -7.78 1.40 -7.59
N ALA A 30 -8.29 0.33 -6.98
CA ALA A 30 -8.18 -1.04 -7.52
C ALA A 30 -8.79 -1.16 -8.93
N ASN A 31 -9.92 -0.50 -9.19
CA ASN A 31 -10.56 -0.49 -10.52
C ASN A 31 -9.80 0.33 -11.58
N ASN A 32 -8.80 1.12 -11.17
CA ASN A 32 -8.01 1.98 -12.07
C ASN A 32 -6.57 1.47 -12.29
N VAL A 33 -6.21 0.33 -11.70
CA VAL A 33 -4.91 -0.33 -11.93
C VAL A 33 -5.07 -1.59 -12.77
N HIS A 34 -4.00 -2.00 -13.44
CA HIS A 34 -3.94 -3.26 -14.17
C HIS A 34 -3.22 -4.31 -13.32
N GLY A 35 -3.93 -5.38 -12.95
CA GLY A 35 -3.40 -6.47 -12.12
C GLY A 35 -4.34 -6.88 -10.99
N GLU A 36 -3.93 -7.89 -10.25
CA GLU A 36 -4.58 -8.35 -9.02
C GLU A 36 -4.10 -7.52 -7.84
N VAL A 37 -5.01 -7.11 -6.95
CA VAL A 37 -4.65 -6.45 -5.70
C VAL A 37 -4.42 -7.52 -4.63
N LEU A 38 -3.16 -7.67 -4.19
CA LEU A 38 -2.75 -8.70 -3.23
C LEU A 38 -2.99 -8.28 -1.77
N SER A 39 -2.73 -7.00 -1.46
CA SER A 39 -2.92 -6.44 -0.13
C SER A 39 -3.33 -4.97 -0.22
N ALA A 40 -3.98 -4.47 0.82
CA ALA A 40 -4.47 -3.10 0.87
C ALA A 40 -4.63 -2.61 2.30
N GLY A 41 -4.33 -1.34 2.52
CA GLY A 41 -4.45 -0.76 3.85
C GLY A 41 -4.13 0.72 3.89
N TYR A 42 -3.70 1.17 5.05
CA TYR A 42 -3.32 2.54 5.34
C TYR A 42 -1.83 2.60 5.64
N VAL A 43 -1.26 3.79 5.45
CA VAL A 43 0.13 4.05 5.79
C VAL A 43 0.23 5.28 6.68
N ARG A 44 1.16 5.23 7.62
CA ARG A 44 1.56 6.35 8.49
C ARG A 44 3.06 6.58 8.41
N PHE A 45 3.47 7.83 8.57
CA PHE A 45 4.87 8.19 8.74
C PHE A 45 5.37 7.77 10.13
N ALA A 46 6.48 7.06 10.14
CA ALA A 46 7.23 6.62 11.31
C ALA A 46 8.67 7.16 11.24
N PRO A 47 9.41 7.19 12.36
CA PRO A 47 10.78 7.76 12.36
C PRO A 47 11.77 7.11 11.38
N ARG A 48 11.52 5.85 10.98
CA ARG A 48 12.37 5.07 10.06
C ARG A 48 11.74 4.85 8.68
N GLY A 49 10.71 5.63 8.33
CA GLY A 49 10.03 5.50 7.05
C GLY A 49 8.52 5.44 7.19
N LEU A 50 7.90 4.49 6.50
CA LEU A 50 6.46 4.28 6.48
C LEU A 50 6.08 2.94 7.12
N GLU A 51 4.98 2.95 7.87
CA GLU A 51 4.37 1.76 8.45
C GLU A 51 2.98 1.53 7.87
N CYS A 52 2.75 0.34 7.32
CA CYS A 52 1.47 -0.13 6.82
C CYS A 52 0.63 -0.75 7.94
N TYR A 53 -0.69 -0.55 7.88
CA TYR A 53 -1.61 -1.11 8.87
C TYR A 53 -3.06 -1.15 8.36
N GLY A 54 -3.91 -1.86 9.11
CA GLY A 54 -5.36 -1.88 8.92
C GLY A 54 -5.80 -2.75 7.75
N ASP A 55 -7.09 -2.64 7.43
CA ASP A 55 -7.75 -3.47 6.42
C ASP A 55 -8.52 -2.61 5.42
N SER A 56 -8.62 -3.07 4.18
CA SER A 56 -9.53 -2.54 3.18
C SER A 56 -10.85 -3.29 3.21
N ILE A 57 -11.85 -2.71 3.88
CA ILE A 57 -13.20 -3.31 3.95
C ILE A 57 -13.81 -3.44 2.55
N SER A 58 -13.64 -2.44 1.68
CA SER A 58 -14.22 -2.44 0.34
C SER A 58 -13.64 -3.50 -0.60
N LEU A 59 -12.41 -3.96 -0.34
CA LEU A 59 -11.77 -5.03 -1.11
C LEU A 59 -11.79 -6.38 -0.37
N GLY A 60 -12.16 -6.42 0.91
CA GLY A 60 -12.03 -7.61 1.74
C GLY A 60 -10.57 -8.05 1.97
N LEU A 61 -9.61 -7.14 1.79
CA LEU A 61 -8.17 -7.41 1.88
C LEU A 61 -7.58 -6.82 3.16
N LYS A 62 -6.56 -7.49 3.68
CA LYS A 62 -5.80 -7.07 4.86
C LYS A 62 -4.46 -6.51 4.46
N SER A 63 -3.94 -5.59 5.27
CA SER A 63 -2.51 -5.26 5.24
C SER A 63 -1.69 -6.46 5.69
N ALA A 64 -0.51 -6.63 5.09
CA ALA A 64 0.59 -7.42 5.61
C ALA A 64 1.65 -6.42 6.13
N PRO A 65 1.56 -5.96 7.40
CA PRO A 65 2.27 -4.77 7.85
C PRO A 65 3.79 -4.82 7.64
N GLU A 66 4.42 -5.97 7.85
CA GLU A 66 5.87 -6.12 7.72
C GLU A 66 6.30 -6.11 6.24
N GLU A 67 5.68 -6.95 5.42
CA GLU A 67 5.99 -7.10 3.99
C GLU A 67 5.65 -5.85 3.19
N ASP A 68 4.46 -5.29 3.40
CA ASP A 68 3.98 -4.11 2.68
C ASP A 68 4.82 -2.88 3.02
N SER A 69 5.17 -2.68 4.30
CA SER A 69 6.04 -1.58 4.72
C SER A 69 7.43 -1.72 4.09
N LYS A 70 8.00 -2.92 4.10
CA LYS A 70 9.31 -3.17 3.48
C LYS A 70 9.30 -2.86 1.99
N MET A 71 8.25 -3.28 1.28
CA MET A 71 8.11 -3.03 -0.16
C MET A 71 7.97 -1.53 -0.46
N ILE A 72 7.11 -0.83 0.28
CA ILE A 72 6.89 0.61 0.09
C ILE A 72 8.14 1.42 0.41
N ASN A 73 8.80 1.16 1.54
CA ASN A 73 10.02 1.88 1.91
C ASN A 73 11.14 1.65 0.87
N LYS A 74 11.28 0.42 0.36
CA LYS A 74 12.21 0.12 -0.73
C LYS A 74 11.88 0.91 -2.00
N MET A 75 10.61 1.01 -2.39
CA MET A 75 10.19 1.80 -3.55
C MET A 75 10.53 3.30 -3.40
N LEU A 76 10.40 3.84 -2.18
CA LEU A 76 10.67 5.25 -1.89
C LEU A 76 12.17 5.56 -1.66
N GLY A 77 13.05 4.57 -1.71
CA GLY A 77 14.46 4.76 -1.40
C GLY A 77 14.72 5.05 0.09
N VAL A 78 13.77 4.70 0.97
CA VAL A 78 13.97 4.71 2.42
C VAL A 78 14.65 3.38 2.76
N SER A 79 15.96 3.31 2.58
CA SER A 79 16.78 2.17 2.95
C SER A 79 17.40 2.38 4.33
N ASP A 80 17.34 1.34 5.17
CA ASP A 80 18.24 1.16 6.30
C ASP A 80 19.63 0.83 5.71
N ASP A 81 20.55 1.80 5.72
CA ASP A 81 22.00 1.49 5.72
C ASP A 81 22.43 1.07 7.13
#